data_AF-A0A3B3DKY3-F1
#
_entry.id   AF-A0A3B3DKY3-F1
#
_cell.length_a   1.000
_cell.length_b   1.000
_cell.length_c   1.000
_cell.angle_alpha   90.00
_cell.angle_beta   90.00
_cell.angle_gamma   90.00
#
_symmetry.space_group_name_H-M   'P 1'
#
loop_
_entity.id
_entity.type
_entity.pdbx_description
1 polymer ?
#
loop_
_entity_poly.entity_id
_entity_poly.type
_entity_poly.pdbx_seq_one_letter_code
_entity_poly.pdbx_strand_id
1 'polypeptide(L)'
;MKTRFTTVDIRAVIAEINANYVGMRVYNVYDIDNKTYLIRLQKPDSKAVLLIESGIRIHSTDFEWPKNMMPSGFAMKCRKHLKTRRLTYIKQLGIDRIVDLQFGSDEAAYHLIVELYDRVRELNNILTFAD
;
A
#
# COMPACT_ATOMS: atom_id res chain seq x y z
N MET A 1 -10.40 -15.96 2.00
CA MET A 1 -10.08 -14.57 2.42
C MET A 1 -11.15 -13.64 1.90
N LYS A 2 -11.59 -12.64 2.69
CA LYS A 2 -12.67 -11.73 2.30
C LYS A 2 -12.25 -10.88 1.10
N THR A 3 -13.15 -10.75 0.12
CA THR A 3 -12.85 -10.09 -1.17
C THR A 3 -12.93 -8.58 -1.07
N ARG A 4 -13.78 -8.00 -0.21
CA ARG A 4 -13.95 -6.55 -0.05
C ARG A 4 -13.93 -6.15 1.42
N PHE A 5 -13.22 -5.08 1.74
CA PHE A 5 -13.06 -4.59 3.11
C PHE A 5 -14.08 -3.49 3.43
N THR A 6 -14.78 -3.69 4.54
CA THR A 6 -15.61 -2.67 5.21
C THR A 6 -14.76 -1.77 6.08
N THR A 7 -15.32 -0.70 6.63
CA THR A 7 -14.61 0.18 7.57
C THR A 7 -14.06 -0.58 8.79
N VAL A 8 -14.78 -1.59 9.29
CA VAL A 8 -14.31 -2.42 10.41
C VAL A 8 -13.10 -3.26 9.99
N ASP A 9 -13.15 -3.87 8.80
CA ASP A 9 -12.02 -4.65 8.27
C ASP A 9 -10.78 -3.75 8.06
N ILE A 10 -10.99 -2.52 7.56
CA ILE A 10 -9.92 -1.53 7.38
C ILE A 10 -9.25 -1.19 8.71
N ARG A 11 -10.03 -0.90 9.76
CA ARG A 11 -9.48 -0.59 11.09
C ARG A 11 -8.70 -1.76 11.68
N ALA A 12 -9.20 -2.98 11.51
CA ALA A 12 -8.53 -4.19 11.97
C ALA A 12 -7.16 -4.37 11.26
N VAL A 13 -7.13 -4.25 9.93
CA VAL A 13 -5.86 -4.38 9.19
C VAL A 13 -4.90 -3.22 9.47
N ILE A 14 -5.38 -2.00 9.63
CA ILE A 14 -4.51 -0.86 10.01
C ILE A 14 -3.84 -1.16 11.35
N ALA A 15 -4.57 -1.70 12.33
CA ALA A 15 -4.00 -2.09 13.61
C ALA A 15 -2.96 -3.21 13.45
N GLU A 16 -3.25 -4.24 12.65
CA GLU A 16 -2.32 -5.33 12.35
C GLU A 16 -1.03 -4.83 11.69
N ILE A 17 -1.15 -3.98 10.66
CA ILE A 17 0.01 -3.47 9.92
C ILE A 17 0.86 -2.55 10.81
N ASN A 18 0.24 -1.71 11.64
CA ASN A 18 0.97 -0.88 12.61
C ASN A 18 1.75 -1.74 13.61
N ALA A 19 1.15 -2.82 14.12
CA ALA A 19 1.80 -3.70 15.09
C ALA A 19 2.99 -4.48 14.50
N ASN A 20 2.89 -4.91 13.24
CA ASN A 20 3.80 -5.90 12.67
C ASN A 20 4.81 -5.35 11.67
N TYR A 21 4.46 -4.30 10.91
CA TYR A 21 5.22 -3.90 9.70
C TYR A 21 5.73 -2.46 9.71
N VAL A 22 5.24 -1.60 10.61
CA VAL A 22 5.87 -0.29 10.84
C VAL A 22 7.33 -0.49 11.24
N GLY A 23 8.20 0.35 10.68
CA GLY A 23 9.65 0.24 10.85
C GLY A 23 10.35 -0.59 9.77
N MET A 24 9.62 -1.41 9.01
CA MET A 24 10.19 -2.11 7.85
C MET A 24 10.44 -1.15 6.68
N ARG A 25 11.44 -1.47 5.85
CA ARG A 25 11.78 -0.68 4.66
C ARG A 25 11.17 -1.28 3.41
N VAL A 26 10.77 -0.43 2.47
CA VAL A 26 10.32 -0.88 1.14
C VAL A 26 11.50 -1.50 0.39
N TYR A 27 11.40 -2.78 0.11
CA TYR A 27 12.35 -3.51 -0.73
C TYR A 27 12.07 -3.26 -2.21
N ASN A 28 10.82 -3.43 -2.61
CA ASN A 28 10.38 -3.22 -3.99
C ASN A 28 8.85 -3.05 -4.06
N VAL A 29 8.35 -2.50 -5.16
CA VAL A 29 6.92 -2.40 -5.44
C VAL A 29 6.61 -3.09 -6.78
N TYR A 30 5.55 -3.88 -6.86
CA TYR A 30 5.10 -4.52 -8.08
C TYR A 30 3.64 -4.19 -8.35
N ASP A 31 3.22 -4.35 -9.59
CA ASP A 31 1.83 -4.34 -10.00
C ASP A 31 1.45 -5.67 -10.64
N ILE A 32 0.20 -6.05 -10.42
CA ILE A 32 -0.46 -7.21 -11.03
C ILE A 32 -1.32 -6.73 -12.20
N ASP A 33 -2.04 -5.64 -11.98
CA ASP A 33 -2.89 -4.97 -12.95
C ASP A 33 -2.91 -3.45 -12.65
N ASN A 34 -3.86 -2.72 -13.23
CA ASN A 34 -3.99 -1.27 -13.07
C ASN A 34 -4.54 -0.81 -11.71
N LYS A 35 -4.93 -1.73 -10.82
CA LYS A 35 -5.53 -1.44 -9.50
C LYS A 35 -4.87 -2.20 -8.36
N THR A 36 -4.09 -3.24 -8.66
CA THR A 36 -3.53 -4.17 -7.68
C THR A 36 -2.02 -4.08 -7.63
N TYR A 37 -1.50 -3.73 -6.46
CA TYR A 37 -0.09 -3.50 -6.18
C TYR A 37 0.41 -4.33 -5.01
N LEU A 38 1.69 -4.70 -5.05
CA LEU A 38 2.39 -5.41 -4.00
C LEU A 38 3.55 -4.55 -3.51
N ILE A 39 3.54 -4.16 -2.23
CA ILE A 39 4.67 -3.51 -1.58
C ILE A 39 5.42 -4.56 -0.78
N ARG A 40 6.61 -4.95 -1.26
CA ARG A 40 7.52 -5.80 -0.50
C ARG A 40 8.21 -4.96 0.56
N LEU A 41 8.08 -5.35 1.81
CA LEU A 41 8.75 -4.76 2.96
C LEU A 41 9.83 -5.72 3.48
N GLN A 42 10.89 -5.16 4.05
CA GLN A 42 11.94 -5.94 4.70
C GLN A 42 12.56 -5.23 5.91
N LYS A 43 13.02 -6.04 6.85
CA LYS A 43 14.04 -5.74 7.87
C LYS A 43 15.06 -6.90 7.85
N PRO A 44 16.23 -6.81 8.50
CA PRO A 44 17.30 -7.80 8.35
C PRO A 44 16.85 -9.26 8.36
N ASP A 45 15.98 -9.64 9.30
CA ASP A 45 15.57 -11.04 9.50
C ASP A 45 14.11 -11.34 9.11
N SER A 46 13.43 -10.41 8.41
CA SER A 46 12.00 -10.59 8.11
C SER A 46 11.57 -9.84 6.87
N LYS A 47 10.71 -10.50 6.08
CA LYS A 47 10.09 -9.96 4.88
C LYS A 47 8.58 -10.02 5.05
N ALA A 48 7.90 -9.04 4.47
CA ALA A 48 6.45 -9.00 4.42
C ALA A 48 6.00 -8.47 3.06
N VAL A 49 4.76 -8.77 2.68
CA VAL A 49 4.14 -8.21 1.47
C VAL A 49 2.82 -7.59 1.86
N LEU A 50 2.65 -6.32 1.54
CA LEU A 50 1.34 -5.68 1.56
C LEU A 50 0.74 -5.76 0.16
N LEU A 51 -0.45 -6.34 0.04
CA LEU A 51 -1.28 -6.26 -1.14
C LEU A 51 -2.24 -5.08 -1.00
N ILE A 52 -2.30 -4.27 -2.04
CA ILE A 52 -3.21 -3.12 -2.14
C ILE A 52 -4.01 -3.30 -3.42
N GLU A 53 -5.32 -3.42 -3.29
CA GLU A 53 -6.26 -3.47 -4.39
C GLU A 53 -7.19 -2.27 -4.26
N SER A 54 -6.95 -1.25 -5.11
CA SER A 54 -7.67 0.01 -5.08
C SER A 54 -9.18 -0.21 -5.15
N GLY A 55 -9.94 0.48 -4.30
CA GLY A 55 -11.40 0.34 -4.20
C GLY A 55 -11.89 -0.90 -3.43
N ILE A 56 -11.01 -1.82 -3.05
CA ILE A 56 -11.40 -3.15 -2.57
C ILE A 56 -10.78 -3.51 -1.22
N ARG A 57 -9.45 -3.57 -1.10
CA ARG A 57 -8.77 -4.06 0.12
C ARG A 57 -7.30 -3.64 0.20
N ILE A 58 -6.78 -3.67 1.42
CA ILE A 58 -5.36 -3.62 1.75
C ILE A 58 -5.11 -4.68 2.83
N HIS A 59 -4.03 -5.46 2.76
CA HIS A 59 -3.68 -6.47 3.78
C HIS A 59 -2.27 -7.05 3.58
N SER A 60 -1.77 -7.76 4.58
CA SER A 60 -0.57 -8.61 4.48
C SER A 60 -0.88 -9.93 3.76
N THR A 61 0.06 -10.46 2.97
CA THR A 61 -0.11 -11.75 2.27
C THR A 61 1.18 -12.53 2.19
N ASP A 62 1.09 -13.84 2.43
CA ASP A 62 2.17 -14.81 2.17
C ASP A 62 2.00 -15.55 0.84
N PHE A 63 0.86 -15.37 0.17
CA PHE A 63 0.63 -15.95 -1.15
C PHE A 63 1.55 -15.34 -2.21
N GLU A 64 1.94 -16.18 -3.17
CA GLU A 64 2.57 -15.71 -4.39
C GLU A 64 1.52 -15.16 -5.36
N TRP A 65 1.83 -14.00 -5.92
CA TRP A 65 0.98 -13.29 -6.86
C TRP A 65 1.70 -13.15 -8.20
N PRO A 66 0.96 -13.25 -9.33
CA PRO A 66 1.51 -12.96 -10.65
C PRO A 66 1.94 -11.49 -10.70
N LYS A 67 3.10 -11.21 -11.28
CA LYS A 67 3.67 -9.86 -11.36
C LYS A 67 3.84 -9.50 -12.82
N ASN A 68 3.49 -8.28 -13.19
CA ASN A 68 3.80 -7.79 -14.54
C ASN A 68 5.31 -7.79 -14.77
N MET A 69 5.75 -8.30 -15.93
CA MET A 69 7.17 -8.29 -16.31
C MET A 69 7.66 -6.85 -16.45
N MET A 70 6.84 -5.99 -17.07
CA MET A 70 7.09 -4.57 -17.18
C MET A 70 6.22 -3.81 -16.18
N PRO A 71 6.81 -3.13 -15.18
CA PRO A 71 6.04 -2.42 -14.17
C PRO A 71 5.25 -1.27 -14.78
N SER A 72 4.04 -1.03 -14.27
CA SER A 72 3.26 0.16 -14.64
C SER A 72 3.99 1.46 -14.30
N GLY A 73 3.64 2.56 -14.97
CA GLY A 73 4.20 3.88 -14.67
C GLY A 73 4.01 4.30 -13.20
N PHE A 74 2.88 3.90 -12.60
CA PHE A 74 2.63 4.12 -11.18
C PHE A 74 3.57 3.28 -10.30
N ALA A 75 3.70 1.98 -10.57
CA ALA A 75 4.64 1.13 -9.84
C ALA A 75 6.09 1.64 -9.95
N MET A 76 6.48 2.15 -11.12
CA MET A 76 7.78 2.81 -11.32
C MET A 76 7.93 4.08 -10.49
N LYS A 77 6.90 4.93 -10.40
CA LYS A 77 6.89 6.10 -9.51
C LYS A 77 7.05 5.67 -8.04
N CYS A 78 6.31 4.65 -7.60
CA CYS A 78 6.49 4.04 -6.28
C CYS A 78 7.91 3.54 -6.04
N ARG A 79 8.51 2.81 -6.99
CA ARG A 79 9.90 2.36 -6.87
C ARG A 79 10.87 3.52 -6.73
N LYS A 80 10.70 4.57 -7.53
CA LYS A 80 11.58 5.75 -7.53
C LYS A 80 11.55 6.48 -6.18
N HIS A 81 10.37 6.63 -5.58
CA HIS A 81 10.21 7.44 -4.38
C HIS A 81 10.22 6.65 -3.08
N LEU A 82 9.70 5.41 -3.06
CA LEU A 82 9.48 4.67 -1.81
C LEU A 82 10.58 3.66 -1.50
N LYS A 83 11.32 3.15 -2.49
CA LYS A 83 12.34 2.13 -2.26
C LYS A 83 13.34 2.61 -1.20
N THR A 84 13.73 1.69 -0.30
CA THR A 84 14.56 1.89 0.90
C THR A 84 13.95 2.77 2.01
N ARG A 85 12.85 3.49 1.75
CA ARG A 85 12.16 4.25 2.80
C ARG A 85 11.47 3.34 3.78
N ARG A 86 11.41 3.79 5.03
CA ARG A 86 10.78 3.10 6.14
C ARG A 86 9.29 3.40 6.15
N LEU A 87 8.44 2.38 6.28
CA LEU A 87 7.03 2.58 6.61
C LEU A 87 6.96 3.14 8.04
N THR A 88 6.54 4.39 8.17
CA THR A 88 6.55 5.13 9.44
C THR A 88 5.21 4.99 10.17
N TYR A 89 4.10 5.03 9.43
CA TYR A 89 2.78 4.69 9.97
C TYR A 89 1.84 4.24 8.84
N ILE A 90 0.72 3.66 9.25
CA ILE A 90 -0.49 3.55 8.45
C ILE A 90 -1.69 4.05 9.26
N LYS A 91 -2.55 4.89 8.69
CA LYS A 91 -3.74 5.41 9.40
C LYS A 91 -4.92 5.58 8.48
N GLN A 92 -6.11 5.56 9.06
CA GLN A 92 -7.34 5.94 8.36
C GLN A 92 -7.46 7.47 8.39
N LEU A 93 -7.88 8.08 7.28
CA LEU A 93 -8.19 9.50 7.23
C LEU A 93 -9.67 9.71 7.58
N GLY A 94 -9.91 10.36 8.73
CA GLY A 94 -11.26 10.61 9.24
C GLY A 94 -12.04 9.31 9.49
N ILE A 95 -13.31 9.31 9.07
CA ILE A 95 -14.21 8.13 9.14
C ILE A 95 -14.35 7.42 7.79
N ASP A 96 -13.72 7.99 6.76
CA ASP A 96 -13.80 7.56 5.37
C ASP A 96 -12.93 6.33 5.12
N ARG A 97 -13.25 5.56 4.08
CA ARG A 97 -12.46 4.37 3.68
C ARG A 97 -11.23 4.79 2.87
N ILE A 98 -10.43 5.70 3.44
CA ILE A 98 -9.19 6.22 2.88
C ILE A 98 -8.07 5.91 3.86
N VAL A 99 -6.99 5.32 3.35
CA VAL A 99 -5.84 4.89 4.14
C VAL A 99 -4.60 5.64 3.68
N ASP A 100 -3.90 6.26 4.63
CA ASP A 100 -2.63 6.94 4.42
C ASP A 100 -1.49 6.07 4.95
N LEU A 101 -0.59 5.66 4.05
CA LEU A 101 0.69 5.05 4.41
C LEU A 101 1.80 6.08 4.25
N GLN A 102 2.49 6.42 5.34
CA GLN A 102 3.65 7.30 5.28
C GLN A 102 4.95 6.50 5.19
N PHE A 103 5.80 6.87 4.24
CA PHE A 103 7.15 6.34 4.07
C PHE A 103 8.20 7.44 4.25
N GLY A 104 9.13 7.25 5.19
CA GLY A 104 10.06 8.30 5.61
C GLY A 104 9.44 9.25 6.63
N SER A 105 10.14 10.35 6.91
CA SER A 105 9.81 11.31 7.96
C SER A 105 10.24 12.71 7.51
N ASP A 106 9.68 13.73 8.16
CA ASP A 106 10.01 15.15 7.97
C ASP A 106 9.91 15.57 6.49
N GLU A 107 10.85 16.38 6.01
CA GLU A 107 10.92 16.88 4.62
C GLU A 107 11.07 15.77 3.56
N ALA A 108 11.33 14.53 3.99
CA ALA A 108 11.47 13.37 3.13
C ALA A 108 10.37 12.32 3.36
N ALA A 109 9.22 12.74 3.88
CA ALA A 109 8.01 11.93 3.98
C ALA A 109 7.33 11.82 2.62
N TYR A 110 6.90 10.61 2.28
CA TYR A 110 6.08 10.34 1.11
C TYR A 110 4.83 9.60 1.54
N HIS A 111 3.68 10.10 1.14
CA HIS A 111 2.39 9.50 1.47
C HIS A 111 1.86 8.70 0.29
N LEU A 112 1.37 7.50 0.57
CA LEU A 112 0.59 6.70 -0.37
C LEU A 112 -0.85 6.67 0.13
N ILE A 113 -1.70 7.44 -0.54
CA ILE A 113 -3.13 7.52 -0.21
C ILE A 113 -3.88 6.44 -0.99
N VAL A 114 -4.57 5.55 -0.28
CA VAL A 114 -5.37 4.45 -0.84
C VAL A 114 -6.83 4.71 -0.56
N GLU A 115 -7.63 4.90 -1.61
CA GLU A 115 -9.08 4.99 -1.46
C GLU A 115 -9.74 3.62 -1.73
N LEU A 116 -10.58 3.19 -0.80
CA LEU A 116 -11.27 1.89 -0.84
C LEU A 116 -12.77 2.04 -1.18
N TYR A 117 -13.06 2.98 -2.09
CA TYR A 117 -14.38 3.19 -2.68
C TYR A 117 -14.50 2.51 -4.05
N ASP A 118 -15.65 1.91 -4.32
CA ASP A 118 -15.95 1.38 -5.64
C ASP A 118 -16.30 2.56 -6.57
N ARG A 119 -15.41 2.92 -7.50
CA ARG A 119 -15.71 3.94 -8.52
C ARG A 119 -15.88 3.29 -9.90
N VAL A 120 -17.03 3.55 -10.52
CA VAL A 120 -17.40 3.17 -11.90
C VAL A 120 -16.81 4.17 -12.93
N ARG A 121 -15.64 4.76 -12.71
CA ARG A 121 -15.05 5.70 -13.69
C ARG A 121 -13.58 5.40 -13.99
N GLU A 122 -13.30 5.25 -15.27
CA GLU A 122 -12.05 4.88 -15.93
C GLU A 122 -10.90 5.91 -15.83
N LEU A 123 -10.87 6.78 -14.82
CA LEU A 123 -9.87 7.85 -14.79
C LEU A 123 -9.11 7.89 -13.46
N ASN A 124 -7.80 7.64 -13.62
CA ASN A 124 -6.66 8.03 -12.78
C ASN A 124 -6.31 7.11 -11.60
N ASN A 125 -5.04 6.70 -11.55
CA ASN A 125 -4.39 5.96 -10.46
C ASN A 125 -4.78 6.58 -9.11
N ILE A 126 -5.55 5.85 -8.31
CA ILE A 126 -6.04 6.27 -6.98
C ILE A 126 -4.99 5.95 -5.91
N LEU A 127 -3.74 6.09 -6.31
CA LEU A 127 -2.58 6.07 -5.45
C LEU A 127 -1.83 7.35 -5.80
N THR A 128 -1.85 8.30 -4.89
CA THR A 128 -1.24 9.61 -5.11
C THR A 128 -0.15 9.82 -4.08
N PHE A 129 0.97 10.37 -4.55
CA PHE A 129 1.97 10.97 -3.68
C PHE A 129 1.42 12.32 -3.24
N ALA A 130 1.17 12.50 -1.95
CA ALA A 130 1.10 13.84 -1.39
C ALA A 130 2.54 14.29 -1.11
N ASP A 131 2.90 15.46 -1.64
CA ASP A 131 4.12 16.19 -1.30
C ASP A 131 3.97 16.86 0.08
#